data_AF-A0A8B7DAZ0-F1
#
_entry.id   AF-A0A8B7DAZ0-F1
#
_cell.length_a   1.000
_cell.length_b   1.000
_cell.length_c   1.000
_cell.angle_alpha   90.00
_cell.angle_beta   90.00
_cell.angle_gamma   90.00
#
_symmetry.space_group_name_H-M   'P 1'
#
loop_
_entity.id
_entity.type
_entity.pdbx_description
1 polymer ?
#
loop_
_entity_poly.entity_id
_entity_poly.type
_entity_poly.pdbx_seq_one_letter_code
_entity_poly.pdbx_strand_id
1 'polypeptide(L)'
;MSYKLSDKSLEEVNNLGKATTMIGMLKYSDDFQKSTGSAQLWFKDTTSTSVATDSLEFAARQIKVIQKPATKDTFSFCIPLKHVLGFCDDYDKVIYGVKHSLVITRKGDNHAIFRAAGVAVGKICEYNSVTPNVMGFKYKLSGRNERPKYIFLALQIYRNGNQEVKSAVFDNCDLKAISVTLNRERLELQVNSEEKELMLEEDLEETRLRVRKFDEKKTNYLEEILEELRFKDSDLAYSEEDL
;
A
#
# COMPACT_ATOMS: atom_id res chain seq x y z
N MET A 1 6.55 -11.01 10.12
CA MET A 1 5.72 -11.96 9.34
C MET A 1 6.54 -12.38 8.14
N SER A 2 6.55 -13.66 7.79
CA SER A 2 7.26 -14.16 6.61
C SER A 2 6.32 -15.02 5.77
N TYR A 3 6.28 -14.76 4.47
CA TYR A 3 5.57 -15.57 3.49
C TYR A 3 6.55 -16.32 2.61
N LYS A 4 6.29 -17.62 2.44
CA LYS A 4 7.17 -18.55 1.73
C LYS A 4 6.40 -19.36 0.70
N LEU A 5 7.06 -19.60 -0.43
CA LEU A 5 6.66 -20.56 -1.45
C LEU A 5 7.66 -21.73 -1.45
N SER A 6 7.15 -22.91 -1.13
CA SER A 6 7.88 -24.06 -0.62
C SER A 6 8.86 -23.63 0.47
N ASP A 7 10.15 -23.55 0.13
CA ASP A 7 11.20 -23.22 1.08
C ASP A 7 11.82 -21.84 0.84
N LYS A 8 11.32 -21.08 -0.14
CA LYS A 8 11.82 -19.75 -0.49
C LYS A 8 10.99 -18.67 0.18
N SER A 9 11.66 -17.81 0.96
CA SER A 9 11.03 -16.58 1.47
C SER A 9 10.80 -15.63 0.31
N LEU A 10 9.54 -15.28 0.08
CA LEU A 10 9.14 -14.36 -0.96
C LEU A 10 9.04 -12.94 -0.40
N GLU A 11 8.42 -12.79 0.76
CA GLU A 11 8.23 -11.50 1.40
C GLU A 11 8.35 -11.62 2.92
N GLU A 12 9.05 -10.66 3.53
CA GLU A 12 9.15 -10.53 4.98
C GLU A 12 8.72 -9.13 5.40
N VAL A 13 7.71 -9.09 6.26
CA VAL A 13 7.12 -7.84 6.75
C VAL A 13 7.37 -7.72 8.26
N ASN A 14 8.16 -6.72 8.63
CA ASN A 14 8.43 -6.36 10.01
C ASN A 14 7.37 -5.39 10.55
N ASN A 15 7.06 -5.48 11.84
CA ASN A 15 6.05 -4.65 12.50
C ASN A 15 4.71 -4.66 11.75
N LEU A 16 4.17 -5.85 11.52
CA LEU A 16 3.05 -6.10 10.61
C LEU A 16 1.91 -5.08 10.73
N GLY A 17 1.44 -4.80 11.95
CA GLY A 17 0.36 -3.83 12.16
C GLY A 17 0.68 -2.42 11.63
N LYS A 18 1.91 -1.94 11.79
CA LYS A 18 2.34 -0.65 11.23
C LYS A 18 2.46 -0.72 9.71
N ALA A 19 3.07 -1.78 9.19
CA ALA A 19 3.24 -1.98 7.76
C ALA A 19 1.90 -2.04 7.02
N THR A 20 0.94 -2.81 7.52
CA THR A 20 -0.40 -2.91 6.93
C THR A 20 -1.16 -1.59 7.01
N THR A 21 -1.00 -0.82 8.09
CA THR A 21 -1.59 0.52 8.17
C THR A 21 -0.98 1.46 7.13
N MET A 22 0.35 1.48 6.99
CA MET A 22 1.00 2.30 5.96
C MET A 22 0.58 1.92 4.55
N ILE A 23 0.58 0.62 4.23
CA ILE A 23 0.15 0.10 2.92
C ILE A 23 -1.28 0.54 2.63
N GLY A 24 -2.20 0.35 3.57
CA GLY A 24 -3.59 0.73 3.34
C GLY A 24 -3.78 2.25 3.21
N MET A 25 -3.03 3.06 3.96
CA MET A 25 -3.08 4.54 3.85
C MET A 25 -2.62 5.01 2.46
N LEU A 26 -1.71 4.28 1.82
CA LEU A 26 -1.23 4.58 0.48
C LEU A 26 -2.14 4.03 -0.62
N LYS A 27 -2.76 2.88 -0.36
CA LYS A 27 -3.50 2.12 -1.37
C LYS A 27 -4.97 2.50 -1.47
N TYR A 28 -5.57 2.93 -0.36
CA TYR A 28 -7.01 3.13 -0.26
C TYR A 28 -7.34 4.60 -0.03
N SER A 29 -8.30 5.11 -0.81
CA SER A 29 -8.86 6.44 -0.58
C SER A 29 -9.67 6.47 0.72
N ASP A 30 -9.91 7.69 1.23
CA ASP A 30 -10.76 7.88 2.40
C ASP A 30 -12.23 7.44 2.16
N ASP A 31 -12.66 7.23 0.91
CA ASP A 31 -13.98 6.69 0.59
C ASP A 31 -14.02 5.16 0.56
N PHE A 32 -12.87 4.50 0.38
CA PHE A 32 -12.79 3.04 0.44
C PHE A 32 -13.21 2.51 1.81
N GLN A 33 -12.83 3.19 2.89
CA GLN A 33 -13.24 2.80 4.25
C GLN A 33 -14.76 2.90 4.48
N LYS A 34 -15.47 3.75 3.74
CA LYS A 34 -16.93 3.93 3.83
C LYS A 34 -17.71 2.91 2.99
N SER A 35 -17.02 2.16 2.12
CA SER A 35 -17.61 1.18 1.21
C SER A 35 -17.06 -0.23 1.51
N THR A 36 -16.31 -0.83 0.59
CA THR A 36 -15.80 -2.20 0.68
C THR A 36 -14.75 -2.39 1.79
N GLY A 37 -13.99 -1.35 2.11
CA GLY A 37 -12.96 -1.39 3.16
C GLY A 37 -13.52 -1.65 4.56
N SER A 38 -14.75 -1.21 4.83
CA SER A 38 -15.42 -1.47 6.11
C SER A 38 -15.62 -2.95 6.40
N ALA A 39 -15.90 -3.74 5.35
CA ALA A 39 -16.04 -5.19 5.42
C ALA A 39 -14.69 -5.90 5.54
N GLN A 40 -13.57 -5.17 5.44
CA GLN A 40 -12.18 -5.65 5.51
C GLN A 40 -11.44 -5.13 6.75
N LEU A 41 -12.18 -4.55 7.70
CA LEU A 41 -11.64 -3.87 8.89
C LEU A 41 -10.67 -2.72 8.57
N TRP A 42 -10.70 -2.22 7.33
CA TRP A 42 -9.93 -1.06 6.93
C TRP A 42 -10.69 0.21 7.32
N PHE A 43 -10.17 0.88 8.36
CA PHE A 43 -10.61 2.20 8.82
C PHE A 43 -9.39 3.01 9.24
N LYS A 44 -9.30 4.24 8.76
CA LYS A 44 -8.23 5.17 9.10
C LYS A 44 -8.49 5.77 10.48
N ASP A 45 -7.53 5.68 11.39
CA ASP A 45 -7.62 6.35 12.68
C ASP A 45 -7.27 7.83 12.52
N THR A 46 -8.19 8.73 12.89
CA THR A 46 -7.95 10.18 12.83
C THR A 46 -7.71 10.80 14.21
N THR A 47 -8.06 10.09 15.27
CA THR A 47 -7.97 10.55 16.66
C THR A 47 -7.13 9.62 17.52
N SER A 48 -6.52 10.15 18.58
CA SER A 48 -5.71 9.38 19.53
C SER A 48 -6.53 8.69 20.64
N THR A 49 -7.86 8.77 20.61
CA THR A 49 -8.73 8.34 21.73
C THR A 49 -9.07 6.85 21.68
N SER A 50 -9.06 6.17 22.84
CA SER A 50 -9.42 4.74 22.98
C SER A 50 -10.88 4.47 23.29
N VAL A 51 -11.66 5.53 23.49
CA VAL A 51 -13.05 5.45 23.91
C VAL A 51 -13.94 5.29 22.68
N ALA A 52 -14.81 4.28 22.69
CA ALA A 52 -15.70 3.98 21.57
C ALA A 52 -16.67 5.12 21.23
N THR A 53 -17.03 5.97 22.20
CA THR A 53 -17.89 7.15 21.96
C THR A 53 -17.17 8.25 21.18
N ASP A 54 -15.84 8.33 21.29
CA ASP A 54 -15.06 9.46 20.79
C ASP A 54 -14.21 9.06 19.57
N SER A 55 -13.85 7.78 19.44
CA SER A 55 -13.24 7.22 18.23
C SER A 55 -14.28 6.40 17.47
N LEU A 56 -15.05 7.11 16.63
CA LEU A 56 -16.04 6.53 15.72
C LEU A 56 -15.46 5.38 14.89
N GLU A 57 -14.16 5.44 14.58
CA GLU A 57 -13.45 4.46 13.75
C GLU A 57 -13.14 3.18 14.52
N PHE A 58 -12.77 3.29 15.80
CA PHE A 58 -12.63 2.12 16.67
C PHE A 58 -13.98 1.45 16.91
N ALA A 59 -15.03 2.23 17.17
CA ALA A 59 -16.39 1.71 17.32
C ALA A 59 -16.88 1.00 16.04
N ALA A 60 -16.63 1.58 14.87
CA ALA A 60 -17.00 1.00 13.58
C ALA A 60 -16.32 -0.37 13.35
N ARG A 61 -15.02 -0.49 13.65
CA ARG A 61 -14.32 -1.79 13.61
C ARG A 61 -14.84 -2.76 14.65
N GLN A 62 -15.06 -2.29 15.88
CA GLN A 62 -15.52 -3.12 16.98
C GLN A 62 -16.87 -3.78 16.69
N ILE A 63 -17.82 -3.06 16.08
CA ILE A 63 -19.13 -3.62 15.68
C ILE A 63 -18.97 -4.79 14.69
N LYS A 64 -17.94 -4.77 13.84
CA LYS A 64 -17.69 -5.84 12.86
C LYS A 64 -16.98 -7.05 13.49
N VAL A 65 -16.16 -6.83 14.51
CA VAL A 65 -15.38 -7.88 15.19
C VAL A 65 -16.17 -8.52 16.34
N ILE A 66 -16.98 -7.74 17.05
CA ILE A 66 -17.72 -8.14 18.25
C ILE A 66 -19.21 -7.87 18.00
N GLN A 67 -19.96 -8.91 17.63
CA GLN A 67 -21.34 -8.77 17.16
C GLN A 67 -22.41 -8.73 18.28
N LYS A 68 -22.06 -8.98 19.56
CA LYS A 68 -22.97 -8.96 20.74
C LYS A 68 -22.21 -8.71 22.06
N PRO A 69 -22.86 -8.30 23.17
CA PRO A 69 -22.13 -7.86 24.35
C PRO A 69 -21.68 -9.01 25.27
N ALA A 70 -20.46 -8.82 25.80
CA ALA A 70 -19.99 -9.16 27.15
C ALA A 70 -20.12 -10.62 27.64
N THR A 71 -19.19 -11.49 27.23
CA THR A 71 -18.29 -12.24 28.14
C THR A 71 -17.53 -13.28 27.32
N LYS A 72 -16.34 -12.91 26.81
CA LYS A 72 -15.44 -13.77 26.01
C LYS A 72 -16.11 -14.42 24.80
N ASP A 73 -16.04 -13.74 23.66
CA ASP A 73 -16.45 -14.35 22.40
C ASP A 73 -15.33 -14.44 21.38
N THR A 74 -15.48 -15.42 20.52
CA THR A 74 -14.59 -15.73 19.41
C THR A 74 -14.94 -14.82 18.24
N PHE A 75 -13.94 -14.20 17.61
CA PHE A 75 -14.13 -13.49 16.35
C PHE A 75 -13.48 -14.28 15.22
N SER A 76 -14.07 -14.22 14.03
CA SER A 76 -13.50 -14.78 12.80
C SER A 76 -13.62 -13.74 11.70
N PHE A 77 -12.53 -13.49 10.99
CA PHE A 77 -12.48 -12.48 9.95
C PHE A 77 -11.51 -12.89 8.83
N CYS A 78 -11.89 -12.64 7.57
CA CYS A 78 -11.08 -12.96 6.39
C CYS A 78 -10.29 -11.73 5.92
N ILE A 79 -8.97 -11.74 6.09
CA ILE A 79 -8.10 -10.67 5.60
C ILE A 79 -7.55 -11.07 4.22
N PRO A 80 -7.80 -10.30 3.15
CA PRO A 80 -7.18 -10.55 1.86
C PRO A 80 -5.66 -10.42 1.96
N LEU A 81 -4.91 -11.39 1.44
CA LEU A 81 -3.45 -11.38 1.53
C LEU A 81 -2.80 -10.16 0.87
N LYS A 82 -3.42 -9.61 -0.19
CA LYS A 82 -2.99 -8.36 -0.85
C LYS A 82 -3.05 -7.10 0.02
N HIS A 83 -3.61 -7.19 1.23
CA HIS A 83 -3.59 -6.10 2.21
C HIS A 83 -2.32 -6.12 3.06
N VAL A 84 -1.59 -7.23 3.01
CA VAL A 84 -0.50 -7.56 3.91
C VAL A 84 0.79 -7.87 3.14
N LEU A 85 0.65 -8.45 1.95
CA LEU A 85 1.74 -8.90 1.08
C LEU A 85 1.71 -8.08 -0.20
N GLY A 86 2.76 -7.30 -0.43
CA GLY A 86 2.92 -6.48 -1.63
C GLY A 86 2.98 -7.32 -2.91
N PHE A 87 3.61 -8.50 -2.87
CA PHE A 87 3.71 -9.34 -4.08
C PHE A 87 2.35 -9.80 -4.60
N CYS A 88 1.32 -9.86 -3.75
CA CYS A 88 -0.04 -10.22 -4.15
C CYS A 88 -0.73 -9.11 -4.96
N ASP A 89 -0.16 -7.91 -5.06
CA ASP A 89 -0.62 -6.87 -5.99
C ASP A 89 -0.02 -7.05 -7.38
N ASP A 90 1.22 -7.52 -7.46
CA ASP A 90 1.94 -7.68 -8.72
C ASP A 90 1.68 -9.04 -9.39
N TYR A 91 1.27 -10.06 -8.60
CA TYR A 91 1.10 -11.43 -9.09
C TYR A 91 -0.36 -11.88 -9.04
N ASP A 92 -0.99 -11.96 -10.22
CA ASP A 92 -2.41 -12.28 -10.41
C ASP A 92 -2.67 -13.74 -10.81
N LYS A 93 -1.62 -14.55 -11.00
CA LYS A 93 -1.74 -15.96 -11.39
C LYS A 93 -1.90 -16.87 -10.20
N VAL A 94 -2.62 -17.98 -10.39
CA VAL A 94 -2.71 -19.04 -9.38
C VAL A 94 -1.42 -19.87 -9.39
N ILE A 95 -0.83 -20.05 -8.21
CA ILE A 95 0.36 -20.88 -8.01
C ILE A 95 -0.11 -22.28 -7.61
N TYR A 96 0.10 -23.26 -8.49
CA TYR A 96 -0.24 -24.67 -8.24
C TYR A 96 1.01 -25.51 -7.99
N GLY A 97 0.85 -26.61 -7.24
CA GLY A 97 1.91 -27.61 -7.03
C GLY A 97 3.06 -27.16 -6.11
N VAL A 98 2.88 -26.05 -5.38
CA VAL A 98 3.90 -25.46 -4.49
C VAL A 98 3.30 -25.26 -3.11
N LYS A 99 4.07 -25.54 -2.05
CA LYS A 99 3.60 -25.40 -0.67
C LYS A 99 3.61 -23.93 -0.26
N HIS A 100 2.49 -23.38 0.17
CA HIS A 100 2.45 -22.03 0.73
C HIS A 100 2.70 -22.08 2.24
N SER A 101 3.44 -21.13 2.79
CA SER A 101 3.66 -21.05 4.24
C SER A 101 3.68 -19.60 4.69
N LEU A 102 2.78 -19.26 5.61
CA LEU A 102 2.69 -17.96 6.26
C LEU A 102 3.06 -18.12 7.73
N VAL A 103 4.09 -17.41 8.16
CA VAL A 103 4.55 -17.41 9.55
C VAL A 103 4.34 -16.04 10.16
N ILE A 104 3.53 -15.99 11.22
CA ILE A 104 3.27 -14.80 12.02
C ILE A 104 3.82 -15.04 13.42
N THR A 105 4.80 -14.22 13.82
CA THR A 105 5.39 -14.29 15.15
C THR A 105 4.98 -13.06 15.93
N ARG A 106 4.30 -13.27 17.05
CA ARG A 106 3.98 -12.21 18.01
C ARG A 106 5.23 -11.89 18.83
N LYS A 107 5.68 -10.63 18.82
CA LYS A 107 6.83 -10.19 19.64
C LYS A 107 6.44 -9.86 21.09
N GLY A 108 5.21 -9.40 21.30
CA GLY A 108 4.68 -9.05 22.62
C GLY A 108 3.41 -8.21 22.52
N ASP A 109 2.75 -8.01 23.65
CA ASP A 109 1.40 -7.40 23.72
C ASP A 109 1.43 -5.90 23.51
N ASN A 110 2.54 -5.25 23.86
CA ASN A 110 2.67 -3.80 23.81
C ASN A 110 2.57 -3.21 22.40
N HIS A 111 2.81 -4.02 21.37
CA HIS A 111 2.70 -3.61 19.98
C HIS A 111 1.38 -4.01 19.32
N ALA A 112 0.62 -4.90 19.94
CA ALA A 112 -0.64 -5.42 19.39
C ALA A 112 -1.88 -4.74 19.99
N ILE A 113 -1.76 -4.19 21.20
CA ILE A 113 -2.90 -3.68 21.97
C ILE A 113 -2.74 -2.19 22.22
N PHE A 114 -3.82 -1.46 22.04
CA PHE A 114 -3.97 -0.07 22.46
C PHE A 114 -4.89 -0.02 23.70
N ARG A 115 -4.58 0.83 24.67
CA ARG A 115 -5.34 1.02 25.91
C ARG A 115 -5.48 2.50 26.23
N ALA A 116 -6.49 2.85 27.03
CA ALA A 116 -6.59 4.18 27.60
C ALA A 116 -5.48 4.44 28.64
N ALA A 117 -5.08 5.70 28.79
CA ALA A 117 -4.15 6.10 29.84
C ALA A 117 -4.69 5.71 31.23
N GLY A 118 -3.81 5.20 32.10
CA GLY A 118 -4.18 4.77 33.46
C GLY A 118 -4.91 3.43 33.56
N VAL A 119 -5.22 2.76 32.44
CA VAL A 119 -5.81 1.40 32.45
C VAL A 119 -4.71 0.35 32.61
N ALA A 120 -4.99 -0.76 33.30
CA ALA A 120 -4.07 -1.88 33.45
C ALA A 120 -3.49 -2.37 32.10
N VAL A 121 -2.29 -2.95 32.11
CA VAL A 121 -1.62 -3.41 30.88
C VAL A 121 -2.50 -4.43 30.19
N GLY A 122 -2.88 -4.14 28.94
CA GLY A 122 -3.65 -5.05 28.12
C GLY A 122 -2.80 -6.29 27.84
N LYS A 123 -3.35 -7.47 28.11
CA LYS A 123 -2.70 -8.74 27.85
C LYS A 123 -3.59 -9.59 26.97
N ILE A 124 -3.01 -10.26 25.98
CA ILE A 124 -3.70 -11.35 25.29
C ILE A 124 -3.27 -12.63 25.99
N CYS A 125 -4.21 -13.27 26.67
CA CYS A 125 -4.01 -14.62 27.17
C CYS A 125 -4.07 -15.58 25.97
N GLU A 126 -2.98 -16.26 25.66
CA GLU A 126 -2.99 -17.33 24.68
C GLU A 126 -3.91 -18.44 25.18
N TYR A 127 -4.82 -18.90 24.31
CA TYR A 127 -5.46 -20.19 24.52
C TYR A 127 -4.42 -21.24 24.14
N ASN A 128 -4.07 -22.15 25.05
CA ASN A 128 -3.10 -23.21 24.79
C ASN A 128 -3.54 -24.04 23.58
N SER A 129 -3.00 -23.77 22.40
CA SER A 129 -3.20 -24.59 21.21
C SER A 129 -1.85 -24.89 20.54
N VAL A 130 -1.38 -26.09 20.85
CA VAL A 130 -0.47 -27.00 20.12
C VAL A 130 0.85 -26.42 19.57
N THR A 131 1.92 -27.11 19.97
CA THR A 131 3.34 -26.91 19.62
C THR A 131 3.59 -26.51 18.15
N PRO A 132 4.23 -25.35 17.91
CA PRO A 132 4.67 -25.00 16.57
C PRO A 132 5.88 -25.85 16.19
N ASN A 133 5.70 -26.72 15.20
CA ASN A 133 6.80 -27.40 14.53
C ASN A 133 7.60 -26.37 13.72
N VAL A 134 8.83 -26.09 14.15
CA VAL A 134 9.76 -25.21 13.41
C VAL A 134 10.96 -26.02 12.98
N MET A 135 11.09 -26.26 11.68
CA MET A 135 12.34 -26.71 11.05
C MET A 135 13.01 -25.52 10.36
N GLY A 136 14.31 -25.33 10.62
CA GLY A 136 15.09 -24.22 10.08
C GLY A 136 16.29 -24.69 9.28
N PHE A 137 16.46 -24.14 8.07
CA PHE A 137 17.71 -24.15 7.30
C PHE A 137 17.90 -22.79 6.61
N LYS A 138 19.16 -22.39 6.42
CA LYS A 138 19.56 -21.12 5.79
C LYS A 138 20.09 -21.36 4.38
N TYR A 139 19.66 -20.57 3.41
CA TYR A 139 20.44 -20.26 2.20
C TYR A 139 19.95 -18.97 1.52
N LYS A 140 20.82 -18.35 0.72
CA LYS A 140 20.64 -17.07 0.02
C LYS A 140 20.55 -17.31 -1.50
N LEU A 141 19.53 -16.77 -2.18
CA LEU A 141 19.50 -16.75 -3.65
C LEU A 141 19.26 -15.33 -4.17
N SER A 142 20.05 -15.02 -5.19
CA SER A 142 20.31 -13.73 -5.81
C SER A 142 19.25 -13.28 -6.83
N GLY A 143 19.08 -11.96 -6.93
CA GLY A 143 19.34 -11.26 -8.19
C GLY A 143 18.19 -11.10 -9.19
N ARG A 144 17.23 -10.23 -8.88
CA ARG A 144 16.73 -9.28 -9.88
C ARG A 144 16.59 -7.91 -9.24
N ASN A 145 17.31 -6.93 -9.79
CA ASN A 145 17.24 -5.53 -9.40
C ASN A 145 15.90 -4.97 -9.87
N GLU A 146 14.85 -5.09 -9.07
CA GLU A 146 13.82 -4.07 -9.11
C GLU A 146 14.38 -2.80 -8.47
N ARG A 147 14.37 -1.71 -9.23
CA ARG A 147 14.73 -0.40 -8.69
C ARG A 147 13.62 0.00 -7.71
N PRO A 148 13.93 0.39 -6.47
CA PRO A 148 12.92 0.92 -5.56
C PRO A 148 12.28 2.15 -6.23
N LYS A 149 10.99 2.04 -6.57
CA LYS A 149 10.25 3.12 -7.24
C LYS A 149 9.84 4.22 -6.26
N TYR A 150 9.58 3.84 -5.01
CA TYR A 150 9.11 4.74 -3.96
C TYR A 150 9.73 4.35 -2.61
N ILE A 151 10.04 5.35 -1.79
CA ILE A 151 10.46 5.18 -0.40
C ILE A 151 9.48 5.96 0.47
N PHE A 152 8.75 5.25 1.31
CA PHE A 152 7.81 5.83 2.25
C PHE A 152 8.43 5.86 3.64
N LEU A 153 8.36 7.02 4.29
CA LEU A 153 8.81 7.22 5.65
C LEU A 153 7.60 7.59 6.50
N ALA A 154 7.28 6.75 7.48
CA ALA A 154 6.27 7.05 8.49
C ALA A 154 6.93 7.02 9.87
N LEU A 155 6.77 8.11 10.59
CA LEU A 155 7.45 8.32 11.86
C LEU A 155 6.44 8.32 12.99
N GLN A 156 6.90 7.90 14.16
CA GLN A 156 6.05 7.85 15.31
C GLN A 156 6.85 8.03 16.59
N ILE A 157 6.43 8.96 17.44
CA ILE A 157 7.06 9.23 18.73
C ILE A 157 6.38 8.45 19.85
N TYR A 158 7.15 8.09 20.89
CA TYR A 158 6.68 7.47 22.13
C TYR A 158 5.87 6.17 22.03
N ARG A 159 5.72 5.57 20.84
CA ARG A 159 4.95 4.33 20.63
C ARG A 159 5.68 3.06 21.06
N ASN A 160 7.01 3.03 20.95
CA ASN A 160 7.75 1.79 21.14
C ASN A 160 7.54 1.24 22.56
N GLY A 161 6.99 0.03 22.67
CA GLY A 161 6.66 -0.57 23.97
C GLY A 161 5.50 0.08 24.73
N ASN A 162 4.86 1.12 24.19
CA ASN A 162 3.79 1.87 24.85
C ASN A 162 2.41 1.52 24.27
N GLN A 163 1.49 1.03 25.10
CA GLN A 163 0.11 0.72 24.72
C GLN A 163 -0.82 1.94 24.74
N GLU A 164 -0.38 3.09 25.26
CA GLU A 164 -1.19 4.32 25.35
C GLU A 164 -1.05 5.20 24.10
N VAL A 165 -0.26 4.74 23.13
CA VAL A 165 -0.10 5.40 21.82
C VAL A 165 -0.62 4.45 20.74
N LYS A 166 -1.49 4.94 19.85
CA LYS A 166 -2.06 4.14 18.75
C LYS A 166 -1.00 3.81 17.70
N SER A 167 -0.86 2.56 17.29
CA SER A 167 0.10 2.17 16.23
C SER A 167 -0.27 2.66 14.82
N ALA A 168 -1.51 3.12 14.63
CA ALA A 168 -2.04 3.57 13.34
C ALA A 168 -1.97 5.08 13.13
N VAL A 169 -1.53 5.84 14.14
CA VAL A 169 -1.36 7.30 14.06
C VAL A 169 0.14 7.59 13.96
N PHE A 170 0.52 8.38 12.95
CA PHE A 170 1.89 8.78 12.66
C PHE A 170 2.09 10.26 12.91
N ASP A 171 3.31 10.64 13.28
CA ASP A 171 3.69 11.98 13.69
C ASP A 171 4.52 12.66 12.60
N ASN A 172 4.26 13.95 12.36
CA ASN A 172 5.03 14.75 11.39
C ASN A 172 6.47 15.00 11.84
N CYS A 173 6.76 14.80 13.13
CA CYS A 173 8.08 14.87 13.76
C CYS A 173 8.88 16.17 13.50
N ASP A 174 8.25 17.23 12.98
CA ASP A 174 8.83 18.52 12.59
C ASP A 174 10.23 18.40 11.96
N LEU A 175 10.40 17.38 11.10
CA LEU A 175 11.69 17.09 10.50
C LEU A 175 12.10 18.20 9.54
N LYS A 176 13.30 18.75 9.77
CA LYS A 176 13.84 19.87 8.97
C LYS A 176 14.67 19.43 7.78
N ALA A 177 15.18 18.20 7.80
CA ALA A 177 16.00 17.65 6.74
C ALA A 177 15.85 16.13 6.71
N ILE A 178 15.53 15.59 5.54
CA ILE A 178 15.46 14.15 5.29
C ILE A 178 16.30 13.86 4.05
N SER A 179 17.16 12.86 4.12
CA SER A 179 17.93 12.41 2.96
C SER A 179 17.96 10.89 2.91
N VAL A 180 17.82 10.31 1.73
CA VAL A 180 18.00 8.88 1.50
C VAL A 180 19.27 8.66 0.69
N THR A 181 20.13 7.75 1.14
CA THR A 181 21.32 7.35 0.37
C THR A 181 21.07 6.00 -0.28
N LEU A 182 21.04 5.96 -1.61
CA LEU A 182 20.93 4.74 -2.41
C LEU A 182 22.21 4.57 -3.24
N ASN A 183 22.84 3.40 -3.17
CA ASN A 183 24.04 3.09 -3.98
C ASN A 183 25.18 4.12 -3.87
N ARG A 184 25.36 4.71 -2.67
CA ARG A 184 26.35 5.78 -2.36
C ARG A 184 26.02 7.17 -2.92
N GLU A 185 24.84 7.34 -3.50
CA GLU A 185 24.30 8.64 -3.90
C GLU A 185 23.29 9.11 -2.85
N ARG A 186 23.45 10.34 -2.36
CA ARG A 186 22.54 10.95 -1.39
C ARG A 186 21.51 11.80 -2.13
N LEU A 187 20.25 11.45 -1.95
CA LEU A 187 19.09 12.20 -2.42
C LEU A 187 18.49 12.95 -1.23
N GLU A 188 18.45 14.27 -1.30
CA GLU A 188 17.75 15.08 -0.30
C GLU A 188 16.27 15.16 -0.65
N LEU A 189 15.41 14.87 0.33
CA LEU A 189 13.97 15.02 0.18
C LEU A 189 13.61 16.43 0.65
N GLN A 190 13.10 17.25 -0.26
CA GLN A 190 12.60 18.57 0.10
C GLN A 190 11.29 18.43 0.88
N VAL A 191 11.29 18.95 2.11
CA VAL A 191 10.19 18.80 3.08
C VAL A 191 9.25 20.02 3.06
N ASN A 192 9.64 21.10 2.36
CA ASN A 192 8.91 22.37 2.39
C ASN A 192 7.73 22.38 1.41
N SER A 193 6.58 22.89 1.87
CA SER A 193 5.33 22.95 1.10
C SER A 193 5.41 23.81 -0.16
N GLU A 194 6.23 24.86 -0.15
CA GLU A 194 6.38 25.80 -1.28
C GLU A 194 7.17 25.19 -2.46
N GLU A 195 8.19 24.38 -2.17
CA GLU A 195 8.97 23.69 -3.23
C GLU A 195 8.19 22.51 -3.85
N LYS A 196 7.22 21.93 -3.12
CA LYS A 196 6.31 20.90 -3.64
C LYS A 196 5.38 21.41 -4.73
N GLU A 197 4.85 22.64 -4.59
CA GLU A 197 3.99 23.24 -5.62
C GLU A 197 4.79 23.51 -6.89
N LEU A 198 6.05 23.97 -6.75
CA LEU A 198 6.94 24.23 -7.87
C LEU A 198 7.33 22.95 -8.64
N MET A 199 7.68 21.86 -7.93
CA MET A 199 7.96 20.56 -8.58
C MET A 199 6.71 19.97 -9.25
N LEU A 200 5.54 20.11 -8.62
CA LEU A 200 4.30 19.58 -9.19
C LEU A 200 3.95 20.31 -10.49
N GLU A 201 4.17 21.62 -10.55
CA GLU A 201 3.97 22.43 -11.76
C GLU A 201 4.95 22.06 -12.87
N GLU A 202 6.23 21.81 -12.56
CA GLU A 202 7.23 21.39 -13.55
C GLU A 202 6.89 20.02 -14.16
N ASP A 203 6.53 19.03 -13.32
CA ASP A 203 6.08 17.70 -13.78
C ASP A 203 4.79 17.78 -14.61
N LEU A 204 3.86 18.67 -14.22
CA LEU A 204 2.62 18.91 -14.96
C LEU A 204 2.91 19.52 -16.34
N GLU A 205 3.87 20.44 -16.42
CA GLU A 205 4.24 21.11 -17.67
C GLU A 205 5.00 20.16 -18.61
N GLU A 206 5.87 19.28 -18.08
CA GLU A 206 6.51 18.24 -18.87
C GLU A 206 5.48 17.25 -19.44
N THR A 207 4.47 16.89 -18.63
CA THR A 207 3.36 16.03 -19.06
C THR A 207 2.53 16.70 -20.15
N ARG A 208 2.19 17.99 -19.98
CA ARG A 208 1.47 18.78 -21.00
C ARG A 208 2.26 18.89 -22.31
N LEU A 209 3.59 19.02 -22.23
CA LEU A 209 4.44 19.05 -23.42
C LEU A 209 4.45 17.72 -24.16
N ARG A 210 4.47 16.58 -23.45
CA ARG A 210 4.38 15.25 -24.07
C ARG A 210 3.05 15.03 -24.77
N VAL A 211 1.94 15.48 -24.17
CA VAL A 211 0.60 15.40 -24.79
C VAL A 211 0.56 16.25 -26.07
N ARG A 212 1.02 17.50 -26.03
CA ARG A 212 1.11 18.35 -27.23
C ARG A 212 1.90 17.72 -28.37
N LYS A 213 3.09 17.18 -28.07
CA LYS A 213 3.92 16.48 -29.07
C LYS A 213 3.23 15.26 -29.66
N PHE A 214 2.42 14.56 -28.87
CA PHE A 214 1.63 13.43 -29.35
C PHE A 214 0.52 13.88 -30.31
N ASP A 215 -0.19 14.95 -29.96
CA ASP A 215 -1.25 15.53 -30.80
C ASP A 215 -0.70 16.09 -32.12
N GLU A 216 0.42 16.81 -32.09
CA GLU A 216 1.12 17.28 -33.30
C GLU A 216 1.51 16.10 -34.20
N LYS A 217 2.08 15.04 -33.63
CA LYS A 217 2.46 13.85 -34.39
C LYS A 217 1.24 13.15 -35.01
N LYS A 218 0.11 13.13 -34.31
CA LYS A 218 -1.16 12.58 -34.81
C LYS A 218 -1.72 13.42 -35.96
N THR A 219 -1.67 14.75 -35.84
CA THR A 219 -2.12 15.67 -36.89
C THR A 219 -1.28 15.52 -38.16
N ASN A 220 0.05 15.50 -38.04
CA ASN A 220 0.93 15.33 -39.20
C ASN A 220 0.69 14.00 -39.92
N TYR A 221 0.46 12.92 -39.17
CA TYR A 221 0.14 11.61 -39.77
C TYR A 221 -1.21 11.62 -40.51
N LEU A 222 -2.21 12.34 -40.00
CA LEU A 222 -3.50 12.49 -40.68
C LEU A 222 -3.39 13.36 -41.94
N GLU A 223 -2.59 14.42 -41.91
CA GLU A 223 -2.32 15.23 -43.09
C GLU A 223 -1.59 14.43 -44.18
N GLU A 224 -0.60 13.62 -43.81
CA GLU A 224 0.11 12.71 -44.73
C GLU A 224 -0.85 11.72 -45.40
N ILE A 225 -1.75 11.10 -44.63
CA ILE A 225 -2.78 10.20 -45.19
C ILE A 225 -3.75 10.94 -46.12
N LEU A 226 -4.17 12.16 -45.76
CA LEU A 226 -5.08 12.95 -46.59
C LEU A 226 -4.43 13.42 -47.89
N GLU A 227 -3.13 13.69 -47.88
CA GLU A 227 -2.35 14.02 -49.08
C GLU A 227 -2.20 12.79 -50.00
N GLU A 228 -1.90 11.61 -49.43
CA GLU A 228 -1.88 10.34 -50.19
C GLU A 228 -3.24 10.01 -50.82
N LEU A 229 -4.35 10.24 -50.10
CA LEU A 229 -5.70 10.00 -50.61
C LEU A 229 -6.09 11.01 -51.70
N ARG A 230 -5.75 12.30 -51.53
CA ARG A 230 -5.96 13.33 -52.57
C ARG A 230 -5.21 13.02 -53.86
N PHE A 231 -4.03 12.42 -53.77
CA PHE A 231 -3.25 12.02 -54.95
C PHE A 231 -3.88 10.83 -55.69
N LYS A 232 -4.64 9.97 -55.00
CA LYS A 232 -5.34 8.83 -55.63
C LYS A 232 -6.62 9.22 -56.36
N ASP A 233 -7.31 10.28 -55.92
CA ASP A 233 -8.54 10.75 -56.58
C ASP A 233 -8.25 11.47 -57.92
N SER A 234 -7.05 12.03 -58.13
CA SER A 234 -6.70 12.68 -59.42
C SER A 234 -6.36 11.70 -60.55
N ASP A 235 -6.06 10.45 -60.23
CA ASP A 235 -5.77 9.39 -61.21
C ASP A 235 -7.04 8.66 -61.70
N LEU A 236 -8.21 8.97 -61.12
CA LEU A 236 -9.54 8.50 -61.54
C LEU A 236 -10.25 9.56 -62.40
N ALA A 237 -9.60 10.01 -63.47
CA ALA A 237 -10.33 10.67 -64.56
C ALA A 237 -11.05 9.59 -65.38
N TYR A 238 -12.35 9.42 -65.15
CA TYR A 238 -13.19 8.64 -66.05
C TYR A 238 -13.25 9.35 -67.42
N SER A 239 -12.70 8.73 -68.47
CA SER A 239 -13.00 9.13 -69.84
C SER A 239 -14.45 8.73 -70.18
N GLU A 240 -15.19 9.60 -70.87
CA GLU A 240 -16.58 9.37 -71.30
C GLU A 240 -16.78 8.18 -72.27
N GLU A 241 -15.77 7.33 -72.50
CA GLU A 241 -15.84 6.15 -73.37
C GLU A 241 -16.18 4.84 -72.63
N ASP A 242 -16.28 4.83 -71.29
CA ASP A 242 -16.51 3.61 -70.50
C ASP A 242 -17.97 3.42 -69.99
N LEU A 243 -18.97 4.03 -70.65
CA LEU A 243 -20.41 3.81 -70.37
C LEU A 243 -21.12 3.04 -71.49
#